data_AF-A0A0D6L852-F1
#
_entry.id   AF-A0A0D6L852-F1
#
_cell.length_a   1.000
_cell.length_b   1.000
_cell.length_c   1.000
_cell.angle_alpha   90.00
_cell.angle_beta   90.00
_cell.angle_gamma   90.00
#
_symmetry.space_group_name_H-M   'P 1'
#
loop_
_entity.id
_entity.type
_entity.pdbx_description
1 polymer ?
#
loop_
_entity_poly.entity_id
_entity_poly.type
_entity_poly.pdbx_seq_one_letter_code
_entity_poly.pdbx_strand_id
1 'polypeptide(L)'
;MDSSIPHSTVLANLPDDYDYLFHKTLLSFYYAFNEISDKFDWYYKADDDTYVVMEHMYEYLATLDPNEPYYLGYTLKPYLTRGYNGGGAGYVLSRAALKLFLNRAYGDRKTCPFDPSEDLGMGRCLESIEIFPHDTRNENGQQRFHTYRPDDMYHGKIADEWHYYQQIKLSQHPRSGPQLDRTRSDIIASSNSGRDPYLRRLALSYAVPAVVKYNKAGFSRNGRHLTTNFAAAAKRSKEFVKDI
;
A
#
# COMPACT_ATOMS: atom_id res chain seq x y z
N MET A 1 -15.35 -19.34 6.06
CA MET A 1 -14.29 -18.44 6.56
C MET A 1 -14.52 -18.18 8.04
N ASP A 2 -13.45 -18.05 8.82
CA ASP A 2 -13.50 -17.85 10.27
C ASP A 2 -14.15 -16.50 10.64
N SER A 3 -15.19 -16.54 11.48
CA SER A 3 -15.91 -15.36 11.98
C SER A 3 -15.08 -14.47 12.92
N SER A 4 -13.91 -14.93 13.37
CA SER A 4 -12.98 -14.14 14.18
C SER A 4 -12.07 -13.22 13.39
N ILE A 5 -12.09 -13.29 12.04
CA ILE A 5 -11.34 -12.38 11.17
C ILE A 5 -12.23 -11.16 10.86
N PRO A 6 -11.96 -9.97 11.42
CA PRO A 6 -12.85 -8.81 11.34
C PRO A 6 -13.06 -8.23 9.93
N HIS A 7 -12.26 -8.67 8.95
CA HIS A 7 -12.02 -7.91 7.73
C HIS A 7 -12.87 -8.35 6.52
N SER A 8 -13.42 -9.57 6.52
CA SER A 8 -14.24 -10.06 5.38
C SER A 8 -15.62 -9.41 5.30
N THR A 9 -16.10 -8.78 6.38
CA THR A 9 -17.48 -8.25 6.44
C THR A 9 -17.67 -7.00 5.59
N VAL A 10 -16.63 -6.20 5.38
CA VAL A 10 -16.72 -4.93 4.63
C VAL A 10 -17.05 -5.18 3.16
N LEU A 11 -16.50 -6.26 2.59
CA LEU A 11 -16.65 -6.60 1.18
C LEU A 11 -17.66 -7.74 0.95
N ALA A 12 -18.28 -8.28 2.00
CA ALA A 12 -19.13 -9.48 1.93
C ALA A 12 -20.33 -9.37 0.98
N ASN A 13 -20.78 -8.15 0.67
CA ASN A 13 -21.91 -7.90 -0.24
C ASN A 13 -21.46 -7.52 -1.67
N LEU A 14 -20.16 -7.55 -1.97
CA LEU A 14 -19.65 -7.33 -3.31
C LEU A 14 -19.27 -8.67 -3.95
N PRO A 15 -19.52 -8.85 -5.26
CA PRO A 15 -18.99 -9.99 -5.99
C PRO A 15 -17.47 -10.05 -5.88
N ASP A 16 -16.94 -11.26 -5.65
CA ASP A 16 -15.51 -11.47 -5.64
C ASP A 16 -14.97 -11.67 -7.06
N ASP A 17 -14.95 -10.57 -7.82
CA ASP A 17 -14.56 -10.55 -9.23
C ASP A 17 -13.60 -9.37 -9.53
N TYR A 18 -12.82 -9.51 -10.60
CA TYR A 18 -11.92 -8.48 -11.13
C TYR A 18 -12.68 -7.20 -11.52
N ASP A 19 -13.89 -7.33 -12.06
CA ASP A 19 -14.72 -6.19 -12.47
C ASP A 19 -15.12 -5.27 -11.30
N TYR A 20 -14.98 -5.76 -10.06
CA TYR A 20 -15.35 -5.03 -8.83
C TYR A 20 -14.14 -4.54 -8.04
N LEU A 21 -12.90 -4.74 -8.51
CA LEU A 21 -11.69 -4.34 -7.78
C LEU A 21 -11.67 -2.85 -7.44
N PHE A 22 -12.11 -2.01 -8.37
CA PHE A 22 -12.20 -0.57 -8.13
C PHE A 22 -13.17 -0.27 -6.98
N HIS A 23 -14.39 -0.80 -7.01
CA HIS A 23 -15.37 -0.63 -5.92
C HIS A 23 -14.89 -1.18 -4.58
N LYS A 24 -14.26 -2.37 -4.59
CA LYS A 24 -13.66 -2.96 -3.39
C LYS A 24 -12.61 -2.03 -2.78
N THR A 25 -11.76 -1.43 -3.61
CA THR A 25 -10.73 -0.49 -3.18
C THR A 25 -11.32 0.79 -2.61
N LEU A 26 -12.29 1.40 -3.30
CA LEU A 26 -13.01 2.58 -2.83
C LEU A 26 -13.63 2.34 -1.44
N LEU A 27 -14.39 1.26 -1.29
CA LEU A 27 -15.04 0.90 -0.03
C LEU A 27 -14.05 0.57 1.08
N SER A 28 -12.94 -0.08 0.73
CA SER A 28 -11.91 -0.41 1.71
C SER A 28 -11.19 0.82 2.23
N PHE A 29 -10.88 1.79 1.37
CA PHE A 29 -10.30 3.06 1.79
C PHE A 29 -11.27 3.89 2.62
N TYR A 30 -12.54 3.95 2.23
CA TYR A 30 -13.59 4.59 3.04
C TYR A 30 -13.68 3.97 4.44
N TYR A 31 -13.74 2.65 4.53
CA TYR A 31 -13.83 1.94 5.80
C TYR A 31 -12.57 2.13 6.66
N ALA A 32 -11.38 1.94 6.07
CA ALA A 32 -10.12 2.15 6.76
C ALA A 32 -10.02 3.57 7.33
N PHE A 33 -10.46 4.58 6.57
CA PHE A 33 -10.38 5.96 7.03
C PHE A 33 -11.44 6.30 8.11
N ASN A 34 -12.67 5.81 8.00
CA ASN A 34 -13.74 6.23 8.92
C ASN A 34 -13.81 5.38 10.19
N GLU A 35 -13.41 4.11 10.13
CA GLU A 35 -13.58 3.17 11.25
C GLU A 35 -12.25 2.83 11.95
N ILE A 36 -11.10 3.07 11.30
CA ILE A 36 -9.79 2.61 11.79
C ILE A 36 -8.77 3.76 11.93
N SER A 37 -8.88 4.82 11.13
CA SER A 37 -7.88 5.89 10.90
C SER A 37 -7.27 6.58 12.10
N ASP A 38 -8.00 6.72 13.21
CA ASP A 38 -7.59 7.52 14.38
C ASP A 38 -6.19 7.16 14.93
N LYS A 39 -5.63 6.02 14.52
CA LYS A 39 -4.32 5.51 14.94
C LYS A 39 -3.32 5.28 13.80
N PHE A 40 -3.60 5.72 12.58
CA PHE A 40 -2.78 5.39 11.40
C PHE A 40 -2.40 6.60 10.55
N ASP A 41 -1.16 6.58 10.06
CA ASP A 41 -0.56 7.62 9.24
C ASP A 41 -0.60 7.30 7.74
N TRP A 42 -0.59 6.00 7.40
CA TRP A 42 -0.38 5.49 6.05
C TRP A 42 -1.31 4.32 5.74
N TYR A 43 -1.78 4.27 4.50
CA TYR A 43 -2.74 3.28 4.01
C TYR A 43 -2.15 2.59 2.79
N TYR A 44 -1.85 1.30 2.88
CA TYR A 44 -1.22 0.55 1.80
C TYR A 44 -2.20 -0.43 1.18
N LYS A 45 -2.49 -0.27 -0.12
CA LYS A 45 -3.20 -1.27 -0.90
C LYS A 45 -2.19 -2.24 -1.49
N ALA A 46 -2.45 -3.54 -1.38
CA ALA A 46 -1.65 -4.61 -1.98
C ALA A 46 -2.56 -5.75 -2.43
N ASP A 47 -2.05 -6.53 -3.38
CA ASP A 47 -2.67 -7.78 -3.83
C ASP A 47 -2.21 -8.94 -2.91
N ASP A 48 -2.93 -10.06 -2.93
CA ASP A 48 -2.63 -11.21 -2.06
C ASP A 48 -1.39 -12.02 -2.48
N ASP A 49 -0.84 -11.71 -3.65
CA ASP A 49 0.42 -12.20 -4.19
C ASP A 49 1.56 -11.15 -4.08
N THR A 50 1.34 -10.04 -3.37
CA THR A 50 2.35 -9.00 -3.14
C THR A 50 3.26 -9.33 -1.94
N TYR A 51 4.58 -9.26 -2.14
CA TYR A 51 5.57 -9.38 -1.07
C TYR A 51 6.09 -8.01 -0.63
N VAL A 52 6.11 -7.75 0.68
CA VAL A 52 6.53 -6.47 1.27
C VAL A 52 7.64 -6.67 2.28
N VAL A 53 8.77 -5.97 2.10
CA VAL A 53 9.79 -5.83 3.14
C VAL A 53 9.41 -4.65 4.01
N MET A 54 8.73 -4.95 5.13
CA MET A 54 8.12 -3.94 5.98
C MET A 54 9.16 -2.98 6.55
N GLU A 55 10.35 -3.44 6.91
CA GLU A 55 11.45 -2.63 7.42
C GLU A 55 11.82 -1.51 6.44
N HIS A 56 11.95 -1.82 5.15
CA HIS A 56 12.23 -0.83 4.12
C HIS A 56 11.07 0.13 3.90
N MET A 57 9.83 -0.36 3.99
CA MET A 57 8.64 0.49 3.92
C MET A 57 8.62 1.49 5.08
N TYR A 58 8.89 1.02 6.31
CA TYR A 58 8.94 1.88 7.50
C TYR A 58 10.04 2.93 7.40
N GLU A 59 11.25 2.54 7.00
CA GLU A 59 12.38 3.46 6.83
C GLU A 59 12.05 4.56 5.83
N TYR A 60 11.45 4.22 4.69
CA TYR A 60 11.07 5.20 3.68
C TYR A 60 9.93 6.12 4.15
N LEU A 61 8.84 5.57 4.69
CA LEU A 61 7.72 6.38 5.16
C LEU A 61 8.09 7.30 6.33
N ALA A 62 9.07 6.92 7.15
CA ALA A 62 9.59 7.74 8.24
C ALA A 62 10.29 9.03 7.75
N THR A 63 10.68 9.12 6.48
CA THR A 63 11.29 10.33 5.90
C THR A 63 10.27 11.34 5.38
N LEU A 64 8.97 11.01 5.39
CA LEU A 64 7.90 11.83 4.81
C LEU A 64 6.93 12.34 5.89
N ASP A 65 6.30 13.48 5.66
CA ASP A 65 5.23 13.99 6.53
C ASP A 65 3.88 13.39 6.11
N PRO A 66 3.21 12.55 6.93
CA PRO A 66 1.91 11.99 6.59
C PRO A 66 0.76 13.02 6.51
N ASN A 67 1.01 14.28 6.88
CA ASN A 67 0.07 15.38 6.70
C ASN A 67 0.17 16.04 5.32
N GLU A 68 1.16 15.67 4.52
CA GLU A 68 1.26 16.05 3.11
C GLU A 68 0.62 14.97 2.22
N PRO A 69 -0.04 15.33 1.10
CA PRO A 69 -0.87 14.43 0.32
C PRO A 69 -0.06 13.53 -0.62
N TYR A 70 0.68 12.59 -0.05
CA TYR A 70 1.46 11.62 -0.80
C TYR A 70 0.62 10.47 -1.40
N TYR A 71 0.90 10.18 -2.67
CA TYR A 71 0.50 8.98 -3.41
C TYR A 71 1.76 8.25 -3.89
N LEU A 72 2.15 7.20 -3.17
CA LEU A 72 3.45 6.52 -3.33
C LEU A 72 3.25 5.15 -3.97
N GLY A 73 4.09 4.78 -4.92
CA GLY A 73 4.04 3.47 -5.54
C GLY A 73 4.97 3.36 -6.74
N TYR A 74 4.62 2.50 -7.68
CA TYR A 74 5.32 2.33 -8.95
C TYR A 74 4.63 3.06 -10.09
N THR A 75 5.19 4.19 -10.55
CA THR A 75 4.54 5.04 -11.55
C THR A 75 4.59 4.46 -12.97
N LEU A 76 3.43 4.08 -13.48
CA LEU A 76 3.16 3.73 -14.88
C LEU A 76 2.72 4.97 -15.67
N LYS A 77 3.13 5.09 -16.93
CA LYS A 77 2.79 6.23 -17.82
C LYS A 77 1.74 6.02 -18.94
N PRO A 78 1.25 4.81 -19.27
CA PRO A 78 0.58 4.60 -20.57
C PRO A 78 -0.76 5.33 -20.73
N TYR A 79 -1.43 5.70 -19.63
CA TYR A 79 -2.81 6.20 -19.68
C TYR A 79 -3.03 7.59 -19.08
N LEU A 80 -2.18 8.05 -18.16
CA LEU A 80 -2.27 9.39 -17.55
C LEU A 80 -0.97 10.15 -17.78
N THR A 81 -1.07 11.44 -18.11
CA THR A 81 0.09 12.28 -18.48
C THR A 81 1.13 12.36 -17.35
N ARG A 82 0.69 12.40 -16.10
CA ARG A 82 1.57 12.39 -14.91
C ARG A 82 1.70 11.01 -14.26
N GLY A 83 1.20 9.99 -14.95
CA GLY A 83 1.21 8.60 -14.54
C GLY A 83 0.22 8.24 -13.41
N TYR A 84 0.19 6.96 -13.07
CA TYR A 84 -0.57 6.38 -11.96
C TYR A 84 0.28 5.26 -11.33
N ASN A 85 0.04 4.92 -10.05
CA ASN A 85 0.76 3.81 -9.42
C ASN A 85 0.13 2.48 -9.81
N GLY A 86 0.92 1.55 -10.35
CA GLY A 86 0.44 0.23 -10.77
C GLY A 86 -0.02 -0.65 -9.60
N GLY A 87 -1.16 -1.32 -9.77
CA GLY A 87 -1.83 -2.06 -8.71
C GLY A 87 -1.01 -3.24 -8.15
N GLY A 88 -0.27 -3.95 -9.00
CA GLY A 88 0.48 -5.15 -8.63
C GLY A 88 1.73 -4.89 -7.77
N ALA A 89 2.25 -3.66 -7.75
CA ALA A 89 3.28 -3.27 -6.79
C ALA A 89 2.70 -2.89 -5.41
N GLY A 90 1.37 -2.72 -5.37
CA GLY A 90 0.68 -1.95 -4.35
C GLY A 90 1.03 -0.46 -4.38
N TYR A 91 0.28 0.32 -3.62
CA TYR A 91 0.52 1.75 -3.46
C TYR A 91 0.07 2.24 -2.09
N VAL A 92 0.72 3.31 -1.61
CA VAL A 92 0.49 3.92 -0.30
C VAL A 92 -0.15 5.29 -0.48
N LEU A 93 -1.19 5.57 0.30
CA LEU A 93 -1.73 6.90 0.51
C LEU A 93 -1.36 7.37 1.92
N SER A 94 -0.89 8.61 2.02
CA SER A 94 -0.82 9.31 3.31
C SER A 94 -2.22 9.56 3.88
N ARG A 95 -2.30 9.82 5.19
CA ARG A 95 -3.53 10.28 5.83
C ARG A 95 -4.11 11.51 5.13
N ALA A 96 -3.27 12.49 4.77
CA ALA A 96 -3.76 13.69 4.09
C ALA A 96 -4.31 13.38 2.69
N ALA A 97 -3.61 12.56 1.90
CA ALA A 97 -4.10 12.16 0.58
C ALA A 97 -5.44 11.44 0.67
N LEU A 98 -5.55 10.43 1.55
CA LEU A 98 -6.79 9.67 1.70
C LEU A 98 -7.95 10.54 2.21
N LYS A 99 -7.67 11.46 3.16
CA LYS A 99 -8.68 12.42 3.64
C LYS A 99 -9.19 13.32 2.51
N LEU A 100 -8.29 13.84 1.67
CA LEU A 100 -8.67 14.68 0.54
C LEU A 100 -9.48 13.91 -0.50
N PHE A 101 -9.03 12.69 -0.83
CA PHE A 101 -9.73 11.78 -1.72
C PHE A 101 -11.17 11.52 -1.27
N LEU A 102 -11.39 11.15 -0.01
CA LEU A 102 -12.72 10.86 0.51
C LEU A 102 -13.63 12.09 0.55
N ASN A 103 -13.07 13.28 0.81
CA ASN A 103 -13.83 14.52 0.90
C ASN A 103 -14.17 15.15 -0.46
N ARG A 104 -13.35 14.90 -1.49
CA ARG A 104 -13.42 15.64 -2.77
C ARG A 104 -13.74 14.79 -3.99
N ALA A 105 -13.40 13.50 -3.97
CA ALA A 105 -13.50 12.63 -5.15
C ALA A 105 -14.42 11.43 -4.94
N TYR A 106 -14.29 10.71 -3.81
CA TYR A 106 -14.94 9.42 -3.56
C TYR A 106 -16.45 9.38 -3.87
N GLY A 107 -17.21 10.41 -3.45
CA GLY A 107 -18.66 10.47 -3.63
C GLY A 107 -19.15 11.11 -4.92
N ASP A 108 -18.25 11.62 -5.76
CA ASP A 108 -18.59 12.34 -6.99
C ASP A 108 -18.21 11.54 -8.24
N ARG A 109 -19.22 11.01 -8.93
CA ARG A 109 -19.04 10.23 -10.17
C ARG A 109 -18.43 11.02 -11.34
N LYS A 110 -18.42 12.35 -11.27
CA LYS A 110 -17.72 13.20 -12.26
C LYS A 110 -16.22 13.26 -11.98
N THR A 111 -15.85 13.45 -10.72
CA THR A 111 -14.45 13.57 -10.27
C THR A 111 -13.77 12.20 -10.13
N CYS A 112 -14.55 11.16 -9.79
CA CYS A 112 -14.11 9.78 -9.67
C CYS A 112 -15.09 8.83 -10.38
N PRO A 113 -15.04 8.78 -11.73
CA PRO A 113 -15.88 7.86 -12.50
C PRO A 113 -15.44 6.41 -12.30
N PHE A 114 -16.34 5.47 -12.57
CA PHE A 114 -16.00 4.04 -12.59
C PHE A 114 -14.90 3.75 -13.62
N ASP A 115 -13.98 2.86 -13.23
CA ASP A 115 -12.95 2.29 -14.11
C ASP A 115 -12.85 0.77 -13.85
N PRO A 116 -12.82 -0.07 -14.90
CA PRO A 116 -12.60 -1.50 -14.74
C PRO A 116 -11.18 -1.83 -14.23
N SER A 117 -10.20 -0.95 -14.47
CA SER A 117 -8.85 -1.06 -13.93
C SER A 117 -8.75 -0.26 -12.63
N GLU A 118 -8.67 -0.96 -11.50
CA GLU A 118 -8.63 -0.36 -10.16
C GLU A 118 -7.56 0.73 -10.01
N ASP A 119 -6.34 0.43 -10.40
CA ASP A 119 -5.17 1.29 -10.23
C ASP A 119 -5.23 2.54 -11.12
N LEU A 120 -5.67 2.38 -12.37
CA LEU A 120 -5.92 3.48 -13.29
C LEU A 120 -7.08 4.36 -12.81
N GLY A 121 -8.17 3.74 -12.33
CA GLY A 121 -9.31 4.45 -11.75
C GLY A 121 -8.89 5.29 -10.55
N MET A 122 -8.15 4.70 -9.61
CA MET A 122 -7.60 5.42 -8.45
C MET A 122 -6.66 6.54 -8.88
N GLY A 123 -5.79 6.30 -9.87
CA GLY A 123 -4.94 7.34 -10.48
C GLY A 123 -5.75 8.52 -11.00
N ARG A 124 -6.83 8.27 -11.77
CA ARG A 124 -7.71 9.31 -12.30
C ARG A 124 -8.42 10.10 -11.20
N CYS A 125 -8.93 9.42 -10.19
CA CYS A 125 -9.63 10.08 -9.08
C CYS A 125 -8.71 10.95 -8.22
N LEU A 126 -7.43 10.59 -8.11
CA LEU A 126 -6.43 11.39 -7.39
C LEU A 126 -5.94 12.56 -8.25
N GLU A 127 -5.72 12.34 -9.55
CA GLU A 127 -5.32 13.39 -10.50
C GLU A 127 -6.37 14.51 -10.59
N SER A 128 -7.66 14.16 -10.55
CA SER A 128 -8.76 15.15 -10.60
C SER A 128 -8.83 16.08 -9.39
N ILE A 129 -8.14 15.74 -8.30
CA ILE A 129 -7.98 16.57 -7.09
C ILE A 129 -6.52 17.00 -6.88
N GLU A 130 -5.72 16.98 -7.95
CA GLU A 130 -4.33 17.43 -8.00
C GLU A 130 -3.36 16.64 -7.11
N ILE A 131 -3.65 15.37 -6.85
CA ILE A 131 -2.74 14.42 -6.20
C ILE A 131 -2.15 13.51 -7.26
N PHE A 132 -0.82 13.51 -7.37
CA PHE A 132 -0.08 12.78 -8.41
C PHE A 132 0.90 11.78 -7.79
N PRO A 133 1.30 10.73 -8.53
CA PRO A 133 2.35 9.83 -8.08
C PRO A 133 3.62 10.59 -7.69
N HIS A 134 4.13 10.31 -6.50
CA HIS A 134 5.41 10.81 -6.02
C HIS A 134 6.55 9.95 -6.54
N ASP A 135 7.74 10.55 -6.74
CA ASP A 135 8.93 9.79 -7.09
C ASP A 135 9.41 8.98 -5.88
N THR A 136 9.23 7.67 -5.91
CA THR A 136 9.58 6.77 -4.80
C THR A 136 10.98 6.18 -4.92
N ARG A 137 11.74 6.54 -5.96
CA ARG A 137 13.09 6.00 -6.16
C ARG A 137 14.03 6.48 -5.07
N ASN A 138 15.06 5.67 -4.79
CA ASN A 138 16.14 6.09 -3.90
C ASN A 138 17.09 7.09 -4.60
N GLU A 139 18.10 7.57 -3.86
CA GLU A 139 19.11 8.52 -4.35
C GLU A 139 19.90 8.01 -5.56
N ASN A 140 19.98 6.69 -5.74
CA ASN A 140 20.62 6.04 -6.88
C ASN A 140 19.66 5.84 -8.08
N GLY A 141 18.42 6.34 -8.00
CA GLY A 141 17.39 6.17 -9.01
C GLY A 141 16.77 4.76 -9.05
N GLN A 142 17.01 3.92 -8.04
CA GLN A 142 16.46 2.57 -7.98
C GLN A 142 15.04 2.58 -7.42
N GLN A 143 14.17 1.76 -8.00
CA GLN A 143 12.77 1.64 -7.61
C GLN A 143 12.63 1.00 -6.22
N ARG A 144 11.70 1.51 -5.39
CA ARG A 144 11.31 0.87 -4.11
C ARG A 144 10.09 -0.03 -4.24
N PHE A 145 9.26 0.24 -5.24
CA PHE A 145 8.07 -0.53 -5.59
C PHE A 145 8.33 -1.26 -6.90
N HIS A 146 7.78 -2.46 -7.07
CA HIS A 146 8.02 -3.28 -8.26
C HIS A 146 6.72 -3.97 -8.68
N THR A 147 6.24 -3.71 -9.89
CA THR A 147 5.00 -4.31 -10.41
C THR A 147 5.22 -5.58 -11.22
N TYR A 148 6.48 -5.92 -11.52
CA TYR A 148 6.84 -7.09 -12.32
C TYR A 148 7.44 -8.17 -11.44
N ARG A 149 7.50 -9.38 -11.98
CA ARG A 149 8.08 -10.53 -11.30
C ARG A 149 9.53 -10.23 -10.90
N PRO A 150 9.98 -10.66 -9.71
CA PRO A 150 11.36 -10.46 -9.29
C PRO A 150 12.39 -10.94 -10.31
N ASP A 151 12.10 -12.02 -11.06
CA ASP A 151 13.00 -12.54 -12.09
C ASP A 151 13.09 -11.62 -13.33
N ASP A 152 12.01 -10.95 -13.71
CA ASP A 152 12.02 -9.99 -14.81
C ASP A 152 12.76 -8.71 -14.41
N MET A 153 12.56 -8.24 -13.18
CA MET A 153 13.29 -7.11 -12.59
C MET A 153 14.79 -7.42 -12.52
N TYR A 154 15.16 -8.61 -12.00
CA TYR A 154 16.56 -9.02 -11.82
C TYR A 154 17.31 -9.17 -13.15
N HIS A 155 16.65 -9.65 -14.20
CA HIS A 155 17.27 -9.83 -15.52
C HIS A 155 17.13 -8.60 -16.43
N GLY A 156 16.48 -7.53 -15.99
CA GLY A 156 16.27 -6.32 -16.78
C GLY A 156 15.48 -6.57 -18.08
N LYS A 157 14.53 -7.52 -18.05
CA LYS A 157 13.71 -7.89 -19.23
C LYS A 157 12.60 -6.88 -19.54
N ILE A 158 12.45 -5.87 -18.70
CA ILE A 158 11.30 -4.98 -18.67
C ILE A 158 11.55 -3.80 -19.62
N ALA A 159 10.64 -3.58 -20.58
CA ALA A 159 10.75 -2.51 -21.56
C ALA A 159 10.33 -1.14 -20.97
N ASP A 160 11.04 -0.06 -21.32
CA ASP A 160 10.82 1.30 -20.79
C ASP A 160 9.49 1.96 -21.24
N GLU A 161 8.74 1.32 -22.13
CA GLU A 161 7.54 1.88 -22.77
C GLU A 161 6.38 2.17 -21.82
N TRP A 162 6.26 1.45 -20.71
CA TRP A 162 5.15 1.63 -19.74
C TRP A 162 5.60 2.36 -18.48
N HIS A 163 6.91 2.60 -18.35
CA HIS A 163 7.53 3.17 -17.17
C HIS A 163 7.58 4.69 -17.27
N TYR A 164 7.10 5.37 -16.23
CA TYR A 164 7.26 6.82 -16.13
C TYR A 164 8.73 7.21 -15.96
N TYR A 165 9.44 6.49 -15.10
CA TYR A 165 10.88 6.63 -14.89
C TYR A 165 11.64 5.54 -15.65
N GLN A 166 12.73 5.92 -16.32
CA GLN A 166 13.57 4.97 -17.06
C GLN A 166 14.14 3.89 -16.12
N GLN A 167 14.17 2.64 -16.60
CA GLN A 167 14.77 1.54 -15.86
C GLN A 167 16.30 1.62 -15.92
N ILE A 168 16.96 1.32 -14.80
CA ILE A 168 18.42 1.20 -14.75
C ILE A 168 18.81 -0.09 -15.47
N LYS A 169 19.54 0.01 -16.58
CA LYS A 169 20.00 -1.15 -17.35
C LYS A 169 21.23 -1.76 -16.67
N LEU A 170 21.22 -3.08 -16.49
CA LEU A 170 22.33 -3.84 -15.86
C LEU A 170 23.68 -3.65 -16.58
N SER A 171 23.69 -3.28 -17.86
CA SER A 171 24.92 -2.95 -18.61
C SER A 171 25.64 -1.68 -18.10
N GLN A 172 24.98 -0.87 -17.26
CA GLN A 172 25.53 0.33 -16.65
C GLN A 172 25.98 0.11 -15.20
N HIS A 173 25.88 -1.11 -14.65
CA HIS A 173 26.54 -1.46 -13.40
C HIS A 173 28.03 -1.73 -13.67
N PRO A 174 28.96 -1.01 -13.01
CA PRO A 174 30.33 -1.50 -12.90
C PRO A 174 30.26 -2.88 -12.24
N ARG A 175 30.93 -3.89 -12.81
CA ARG A 175 31.04 -5.23 -12.21
C ARG A 175 31.94 -5.25 -10.96
N SER A 176 31.80 -4.26 -10.08
CA SER A 176 32.53 -4.15 -8.82
C SER A 176 31.55 -4.20 -7.64
N GLY A 177 30.66 -5.19 -7.65
CA GLY A 177 30.13 -5.73 -6.40
C GLY A 177 31.11 -6.77 -5.86
N PRO A 178 31.28 -6.92 -4.54
CA PRO A 178 32.17 -7.93 -4.01
C PRO A 178 31.75 -9.30 -4.54
N GLN A 179 32.67 -9.97 -5.22
CA GLN A 179 32.53 -11.36 -5.60
C GLN A 179 32.27 -12.15 -4.31
N LEU A 180 31.07 -12.67 -4.14
CA LEU A 180 30.81 -13.73 -3.18
C LEU A 180 31.62 -14.94 -3.64
N ASP A 181 32.85 -15.03 -3.12
CA ASP A 181 33.71 -16.19 -3.26
C ASP A 181 32.93 -17.40 -2.74
N ARG A 182 32.60 -18.30 -3.66
CA ARG A 182 31.85 -19.53 -3.38
C ARG A 182 32.73 -20.61 -2.74
N THR A 183 33.90 -20.27 -2.24
CA THR A 183 34.79 -21.22 -1.58
C THR A 183 34.98 -20.90 -0.10
N ARG A 184 34.73 -21.92 0.73
CA ARG A 184 34.80 -21.98 2.21
C ARG A 184 33.64 -21.40 3.01
N SER A 185 32.77 -22.33 3.41
CA SER A 185 32.36 -22.58 4.79
C SER A 185 32.80 -21.53 5.83
N ASP A 186 31.93 -20.57 6.12
CA ASP A 186 31.82 -19.94 7.43
C ASP A 186 30.33 -19.85 7.81
N ILE A 187 29.75 -21.04 8.04
CA ILE A 187 28.68 -21.17 9.01
C ILE A 187 29.34 -20.99 10.37
N ILE A 188 29.33 -19.76 10.90
CA ILE A 188 29.50 -19.54 12.33
C ILE A 188 28.15 -19.10 12.87
N ALA A 189 27.46 -20.08 13.45
CA ALA A 189 26.42 -19.85 14.42
C ALA A 189 26.99 -19.01 15.57
N SER A 190 26.46 -17.80 15.76
CA SER A 190 26.54 -17.12 17.06
C SER A 190 25.22 -17.30 17.76
N SER A 191 25.15 -18.39 18.52
CA SER A 191 24.17 -18.57 19.60
C SER A 191 24.52 -17.64 20.77
N ASN A 192 23.47 -17.06 21.36
CA ASN A 192 23.40 -16.32 22.63
C ASN A 192 23.71 -14.81 22.59
N SER A 193 22.66 -14.01 22.37
CA SER A 193 22.30 -12.96 23.34
C SER A 193 20.82 -12.58 23.22
N GLY A 194 20.14 -12.43 24.37
CA GLY A 194 18.94 -11.60 24.51
C GLY A 194 17.63 -12.12 23.92
N ARG A 195 16.78 -12.70 24.76
CA ARG A 195 15.33 -12.80 24.50
C ARG A 195 14.75 -11.38 24.39
N ASP A 196 14.43 -10.93 23.18
CA ASP A 196 13.56 -9.76 22.95
C ASP A 196 12.09 -10.23 22.92
N PRO A 197 11.24 -9.79 23.87
CA PRO A 197 9.85 -10.22 23.95
C PRO A 197 8.88 -9.50 22.97
N TYR A 198 9.32 -8.65 22.03
CA TYR A 198 8.41 -7.86 21.19
C TYR A 198 8.09 -8.40 19.79
N LEU A 199 8.65 -9.53 19.38
CA LEU A 199 8.30 -10.17 18.10
C LEU A 199 7.09 -11.09 18.24
N ARG A 200 5.87 -10.53 18.18
CA ARG A 200 4.63 -11.32 18.04
C ARG A 200 3.55 -10.69 17.14
N ARG A 201 3.31 -11.42 16.04
CA ARG A 201 2.06 -11.69 15.28
C ARG A 201 1.66 -10.79 14.10
N LEU A 202 1.79 -11.42 12.93
CA LEU A 202 1.18 -11.13 11.63
C LEU A 202 -0.35 -11.10 11.68
N ALA A 203 -0.92 -10.24 10.83
CA ALA A 203 -2.11 -10.56 10.05
C ALA A 203 -1.88 -10.04 8.62
N LEU A 204 -1.44 -10.92 7.71
CA LEU A 204 -1.78 -10.79 6.29
C LEU A 204 -3.24 -11.22 6.18
N SER A 205 -4.10 -10.39 5.60
CA SER A 205 -5.44 -10.84 5.20
C SER A 205 -5.90 -10.14 3.92
N TYR A 206 -6.09 -10.97 2.89
CA TYR A 206 -7.09 -10.89 1.83
C TYR A 206 -7.51 -9.49 1.38
N ALA A 207 -7.01 -9.04 0.21
CA ALA A 207 -7.58 -7.94 -0.58
C ALA A 207 -8.17 -6.77 0.22
N VAL A 208 -7.48 -6.40 1.32
CA VAL A 208 -7.84 -5.34 2.25
C VAL A 208 -6.59 -4.46 2.31
N PRO A 209 -6.73 -3.13 2.22
CA PRO A 209 -5.61 -2.23 2.45
C PRO A 209 -4.98 -2.58 3.80
N ALA A 210 -3.74 -3.05 3.75
CA ALA A 210 -2.93 -3.22 4.94
C ALA A 210 -2.66 -1.83 5.51
N VAL A 211 -3.20 -1.56 6.70
CA VAL A 211 -3.03 -0.27 7.36
C VAL A 211 -1.76 -0.34 8.21
N VAL A 212 -0.79 0.55 7.93
CA VAL A 212 0.53 0.54 8.58
C VAL A 212 0.57 1.63 9.67
N LYS A 213 0.86 1.24 10.91
CA LYS A 213 0.92 2.17 12.06
C LYS A 213 2.34 2.67 12.30
N TYR A 214 2.48 3.98 12.53
CA TYR A 214 3.62 4.59 13.21
C TYR A 214 3.13 5.39 14.43
N ASN A 215 3.94 5.51 15.48
CA ASN A 215 3.65 6.40 16.60
C ASN A 215 4.96 7.02 17.10
N LYS A 216 5.12 8.34 16.88
CA LYS A 216 6.28 9.11 17.34
C LYS A 216 6.17 9.57 18.80
N ALA A 217 5.03 9.34 19.47
CA ALA A 217 4.78 9.86 20.82
C ALA A 217 5.19 8.85 21.90
N GLY A 218 6.15 9.27 22.73
CA GLY A 218 6.65 8.55 23.88
C GLY A 218 5.60 8.21 24.94
N PHE A 219 5.97 7.20 25.71
CA PHE A 219 5.38 6.65 26.92
C PHE A 219 4.54 7.63 27.78
N SER A 220 3.29 7.26 28.10
CA SER A 220 2.72 7.54 29.43
C SER A 220 1.66 6.49 29.79
N ARG A 221 1.83 5.92 30.99
CA ARG A 221 0.96 4.94 31.63
C ARG A 221 -0.38 5.58 31.98
N ASN A 222 -1.49 4.97 31.55
CA ASN A 222 -2.58 4.54 32.45
C ASN A 222 -3.68 3.83 31.67
N GLY A 223 -4.04 2.64 32.15
CA GLY A 223 -5.05 1.80 31.53
C GLY A 223 -6.46 2.37 31.71
N ARG A 224 -7.29 2.15 30.67
CA ARG A 224 -8.74 2.00 30.79
C ARG A 224 -9.26 1.27 29.55
N HIS A 225 -9.91 0.14 29.78
CA HIS A 225 -10.66 -0.61 28.77
C HIS A 225 -11.84 0.24 28.26
N LEU A 226 -11.97 0.35 26.94
CA LEU A 226 -13.18 0.84 26.29
C LEU A 226 -13.63 -0.22 25.28
N THR A 227 -14.74 -0.87 25.61
CA THR A 227 -15.51 -1.75 24.73
C THR A 227 -16.34 -0.87 23.78
N THR A 228 -16.05 -0.88 22.48
CA THR A 228 -16.88 -0.22 21.47
C THR A 228 -17.79 -1.24 20.77
N ASN A 229 -19.08 -0.92 20.70
CA ASN A 229 -20.14 -1.76 20.17
C ASN A 229 -20.10 -1.84 18.63
N PHE A 230 -19.66 -2.98 18.11
CA PHE A 230 -19.56 -3.32 16.68
C PHE A 230 -20.88 -3.27 15.88
N ALA A 231 -22.05 -3.28 16.54
CA ALA A 231 -23.34 -3.36 15.87
C ALA A 231 -23.78 -2.06 15.15
N ALA A 232 -23.25 -0.90 15.53
CA ALA A 232 -23.66 0.38 14.96
C ALA A 232 -22.98 0.67 13.60
N ALA A 233 -21.70 0.32 13.46
CA ALA A 233 -20.92 0.52 12.22
C ALA A 233 -21.45 -0.35 11.06
N ALA A 234 -21.82 -1.60 11.35
CA ALA A 234 -22.37 -2.53 10.36
C ALA A 234 -23.75 -2.13 9.81
N LYS A 235 -24.47 -1.22 10.48
CA LYS A 235 -25.79 -0.75 10.03
C LYS A 235 -25.68 0.37 8.99
N ARG A 236 -24.69 1.26 9.12
CA ARG A 236 -24.45 2.37 8.18
C ARG A 236 -23.87 1.93 6.84
N SER A 237 -23.01 0.91 6.84
CA SER A 237 -22.47 0.35 5.58
C SER A 237 -23.55 -0.31 4.71
N LYS A 238 -24.57 -0.92 5.33
CA LYS A 238 -25.69 -1.56 4.62
C LYS A 238 -26.64 -0.58 3.94
N GLU A 239 -26.75 0.65 4.41
CA GLU A 239 -27.57 1.69 3.77
C GLU A 239 -26.86 2.23 2.51
N PHE A 240 -25.54 2.36 2.53
CA PHE A 240 -24.75 2.84 1.39
C PHE A 240 -24.66 1.82 0.23
N VAL A 241 -24.58 0.52 0.52
CA VAL A 241 -24.54 -0.54 -0.52
C VAL A 241 -25.84 -0.61 -1.34
N LYS A 242 -26.94 -0.03 -0.87
CA LYS A 242 -28.20 0.01 -1.64
C LYS A 242 -28.24 1.11 -2.70
N ASP A 243 -27.34 2.09 -2.62
CA ASP A 243 -27.28 3.24 -3.52
C ASP A 243 -26.12 3.16 -4.55
N ILE A 244 -25.40 2.03 -4.57
CA ILE A 244 -24.41 1.63 -5.59
C ILE A 244 -25.08 0.67 -6.55
#